data_AF-A0A067SP05-F1
#
_entry.id   AF-A0A067SP05-F1
#
_cell.length_a   1.000
_cell.length_b   1.000
_cell.length_c   1.000
_cell.angle_alpha   90.00
_cell.angle_beta   90.00
_cell.angle_gamma   90.00
#
_symmetry.space_group_name_H-M   'P 1'
#
loop_
_entity.id
_entity.type
_entity.pdbx_description
1 polymer ?
#
loop_
_entity_poly.entity_id
_entity_poly.type
_entity_poly.pdbx_seq_one_letter_code
_entity_poly.pdbx_strand_id
1 'polypeptide(L)'
;MMPYTAHLVYTASHTICSGGHLFPTSTMRYTMLGLMHTFILSNFISNTNHVPTRVLLCRMAVFYYQGLVLEKYNQDEDASAHLFPLESFSSILDLIAFCNTIIFINVLDFQTYQYPSRSSNIDIDDIESLSYERLASIEAYDYNAVVAIDRQRYQYARGLAYALLDWLFKAVDIVDVRTGEVVEDPFSTLWIPYISQQASALLNYKRLAEKKKLEGAPGCTLPFLKRQI
;
A
#
# COMPACT_ATOMS: atom_id res chain seq x y z
N MET A 1 -6.14 15.62 -10.65
CA MET A 1 -5.00 14.97 -11.31
C MET A 1 -5.07 13.48 -11.06
N MET A 2 -4.63 12.64 -12.00
CA MET A 2 -4.55 11.19 -11.78
C MET A 2 -3.51 10.88 -10.70
N PRO A 3 -3.67 9.80 -9.91
CA PRO A 3 -2.63 9.33 -9.00
C PRO A 3 -1.31 9.10 -9.76
N TYR A 4 -0.17 9.26 -9.06
CA TYR A 4 1.17 9.03 -9.62
C TYR A 4 1.51 9.91 -10.85
N THR A 5 0.91 11.10 -10.98
CA THR A 5 1.23 12.04 -12.06
C THR A 5 2.22 13.11 -11.58
N ALA A 6 3.41 13.14 -12.20
CA ALA A 6 4.37 14.22 -12.00
C ALA A 6 3.81 15.55 -12.52
N HIS A 7 4.01 16.63 -11.76
CA HIS A 7 3.53 17.96 -12.14
C HIS A 7 4.41 19.06 -11.59
N LEU A 8 4.31 20.23 -12.24
CA LEU A 8 4.92 21.48 -11.83
C LEU A 8 3.82 22.54 -11.75
N VAL A 9 3.85 23.37 -10.73
CA VAL A 9 2.88 24.45 -10.54
C VAL A 9 3.61 25.79 -10.65
N TYR A 10 3.09 26.69 -11.49
CA TYR A 10 3.58 28.06 -11.64
C TYR A 10 2.44 29.05 -11.36
N THR A 11 2.66 29.98 -10.43
CA THR A 11 1.67 30.98 -10.02
C THR A 11 2.07 32.34 -10.57
N ALA A 12 1.53 32.71 -11.73
CA ALA A 12 1.89 33.93 -12.46
C ALA A 12 1.38 35.24 -11.82
N SER A 13 0.34 35.17 -10.99
CA SER A 13 -0.27 36.31 -10.30
C SER A 13 -0.83 35.88 -8.96
N HIS A 14 -1.19 36.84 -8.09
CA HIS A 14 -1.74 36.53 -6.77
C HIS A 14 -3.05 35.75 -6.90
N THR A 15 -3.03 34.49 -6.45
CA THR A 15 -4.16 33.56 -6.57
C THR A 15 -4.36 32.80 -5.25
N ILE A 16 -5.61 32.51 -4.91
CA ILE A 16 -5.98 31.58 -3.85
C ILE A 16 -6.59 30.34 -4.52
N CYS A 17 -6.07 29.16 -4.20
CA CYS A 17 -6.55 27.88 -4.72
C CYS A 17 -7.11 27.01 -3.59
N SER A 18 -8.14 26.21 -3.89
CA SER A 18 -8.65 25.15 -3.02
C SER A 18 -8.52 23.81 -3.73
N GLY A 19 -8.17 22.75 -3.00
CA GLY A 19 -7.92 21.43 -3.56
C GLY A 19 -7.98 20.32 -2.52
N GLY A 20 -8.04 19.08 -3.00
CA GLY A 20 -8.08 17.88 -2.16
C GLY A 20 -7.54 16.65 -2.89
N HIS A 21 -7.32 15.59 -2.12
CA HIS A 21 -6.85 14.29 -2.60
C HIS A 21 -7.90 13.23 -2.25
N LEU A 22 -8.13 12.28 -3.15
CA LEU A 22 -9.04 11.16 -2.95
C LEU A 22 -8.46 9.87 -3.53
N PHE A 23 -8.97 8.72 -3.10
CA PHE A 23 -8.62 7.40 -3.61
C PHE A 23 -9.79 6.83 -4.43
N PRO A 24 -9.79 6.98 -5.76
CA PRO A 24 -10.81 6.36 -6.61
C PRO A 24 -10.54 4.86 -6.77
N THR A 25 -11.59 4.05 -6.64
CA THR A 25 -11.55 2.58 -6.90
C THR A 25 -10.96 2.27 -8.27
N SER A 26 -11.35 3.03 -9.30
CA SER A 26 -10.93 2.86 -10.70
C SER A 26 -9.45 3.15 -10.99
N THR A 27 -8.66 3.57 -9.99
CA THR A 27 -7.26 3.95 -10.20
C THR A 27 -6.31 3.33 -9.16
N MET A 28 -6.76 2.29 -8.46
CA MET A 28 -6.02 1.72 -7.34
C MET A 28 -4.65 1.15 -7.72
N ARG A 29 -4.47 0.66 -8.95
CA ARG A 29 -3.13 0.31 -9.46
C ARG A 29 -2.17 1.51 -9.45
N TYR A 30 -2.63 2.67 -9.92
CA TYR A 30 -1.81 3.89 -9.94
C TYR A 30 -1.57 4.43 -8.53
N THR A 31 -2.55 4.32 -7.65
CA THR A 31 -2.40 4.63 -6.22
C THR A 31 -1.30 3.76 -5.60
N MET A 32 -1.33 2.45 -5.81
CA MET A 32 -0.32 1.52 -5.30
C MET A 32 1.08 1.87 -5.81
N LEU A 33 1.22 2.11 -7.11
CA LEU A 33 2.49 2.54 -7.71
C LEU A 33 2.97 3.84 -7.08
N GLY A 34 2.10 4.85 -6.97
CA GLY A 34 2.43 6.12 -6.32
C GLY A 34 2.89 5.96 -4.88
N LEU A 35 2.23 5.10 -4.10
CA LEU A 35 2.64 4.77 -2.73
C LEU A 35 4.01 4.11 -2.69
N MET A 36 4.29 3.14 -3.57
CA MET A 36 5.61 2.51 -3.66
C MET A 36 6.70 3.51 -4.08
N HIS A 37 6.44 4.34 -5.09
CA HIS A 37 7.38 5.36 -5.55
C HIS A 37 7.71 6.40 -4.47
N THR A 38 6.67 6.94 -3.82
CA THR A 38 6.84 7.92 -2.74
C THR A 38 7.48 7.30 -1.50
N PHE A 39 7.28 6.01 -1.26
CA PHE A 39 7.98 5.31 -0.19
C PHE A 39 9.47 5.11 -0.49
N ILE A 40 9.82 4.66 -1.70
CA ILE A 40 11.22 4.37 -2.07
C ILE A 40 12.04 5.64 -2.26
N LEU A 41 11.44 6.71 -2.79
CA LEU A 41 12.15 7.94 -3.15
C LEU A 41 11.80 9.15 -2.27
N SER A 42 10.76 9.09 -1.43
CA SER A 42 10.42 10.10 -0.40
C SER A 42 10.68 11.55 -0.86
N ASN A 43 11.59 12.24 -0.17
CA ASN A 43 12.01 13.62 -0.39
C ASN A 43 12.52 13.93 -1.80
N PHE A 44 12.97 12.93 -2.56
CA PHE A 44 13.39 13.13 -3.95
C PHE A 44 12.21 13.42 -4.89
N ILE A 45 11.00 12.91 -4.60
CA ILE A 45 9.82 13.11 -5.47
C ILE A 45 8.65 13.82 -4.80
N SER A 46 8.60 13.85 -3.46
CA SER A 46 7.52 14.48 -2.69
C SER A 46 8.11 15.17 -1.47
N ASN A 47 7.60 16.34 -1.12
CA ASN A 47 7.96 17.06 0.11
C ASN A 47 7.05 16.69 1.30
N THR A 48 6.15 15.73 1.14
CA THR A 48 5.14 15.37 2.14
C THR A 48 4.92 13.86 2.21
N ASN A 49 4.70 13.37 3.42
CA ASN A 49 4.15 12.05 3.70
C ASN A 49 2.84 12.21 4.48
N HIS A 50 1.76 11.66 3.93
CA HIS A 50 0.43 11.75 4.56
C HIS A 50 0.13 10.49 5.36
N VAL A 51 0.75 10.35 6.54
CA VAL A 51 0.56 9.19 7.44
C VAL A 51 -0.91 8.81 7.68
N PRO A 52 -1.87 9.75 7.88
CA PRO A 52 -3.28 9.40 8.10
C PRO A 52 -3.95 8.61 6.96
N THR A 53 -3.36 8.61 5.76
CA THR A 53 -3.88 7.84 4.62
C THR A 53 -3.89 6.34 4.87
N ARG A 54 -3.00 5.81 5.72
CA ARG A 54 -2.96 4.38 6.06
C ARG A 54 -4.22 3.96 6.82
N VAL A 55 -4.65 4.77 7.79
CA VAL A 55 -5.90 4.53 8.52
C VAL A 55 -7.11 4.62 7.58
N LEU A 56 -7.09 5.54 6.62
CA LEU A 56 -8.14 5.63 5.60
C LEU A 56 -8.20 4.36 4.73
N LEU A 57 -7.05 3.86 4.25
CA LEU A 57 -6.98 2.61 3.49
C LEU A 57 -7.51 1.41 4.28
N CYS A 58 -7.20 1.31 5.58
CA CYS A 58 -7.80 0.28 6.44
C CYS A 58 -9.32 0.40 6.52
N ARG A 59 -9.86 1.60 6.65
CA ARG A 59 -11.32 1.84 6.66
C ARG A 59 -11.96 1.48 5.33
N MET A 60 -11.27 1.78 4.22
CA MET A 60 -11.70 1.35 2.88
C MET A 60 -11.77 -0.18 2.79
N ALA A 61 -10.82 -0.91 3.38
CA ALA A 61 -10.87 -2.37 3.39
C ALA A 61 -12.10 -2.91 4.12
N VAL A 62 -12.47 -2.29 5.25
CA VAL A 62 -13.73 -2.59 5.96
C VAL A 62 -14.95 -2.30 5.09
N PHE A 63 -14.97 -1.14 4.46
CA PHE A 63 -16.05 -0.73 3.58
C PHE A 63 -16.25 -1.69 2.40
N TYR A 64 -15.17 -2.05 1.69
CA TYR A 64 -15.26 -2.98 0.57
C TYR A 64 -15.61 -4.39 1.01
N TYR A 65 -15.11 -4.87 2.14
CA TYR A 65 -15.52 -6.16 2.68
C TYR A 65 -17.01 -6.18 3.01
N GLN A 66 -17.53 -5.13 3.65
CA GLN A 66 -18.95 -5.01 3.95
C GLN A 66 -19.81 -4.95 2.68
N GLY A 67 -19.40 -4.19 1.67
CA GLY A 67 -20.19 -4.03 0.45
C GLY A 67 -20.13 -5.24 -0.49
N LEU A 68 -18.94 -5.82 -0.68
CA LEU A 68 -18.72 -6.90 -1.66
C LEU A 68 -18.95 -8.29 -1.08
N VAL A 69 -18.46 -8.55 0.13
CA VAL A 69 -18.51 -9.90 0.73
C VAL A 69 -19.78 -10.10 1.55
N LEU A 70 -20.17 -9.09 2.33
CA LEU A 70 -21.36 -9.16 3.17
C LEU A 70 -22.62 -8.59 2.51
N GLU A 71 -22.49 -8.05 1.28
CA GLU A 71 -23.60 -7.45 0.52
C GLU A 71 -24.41 -6.43 1.34
N LYS A 72 -23.71 -5.63 2.16
CA LYS A 72 -24.35 -4.76 3.15
C LYS A 72 -25.15 -3.61 2.54
N TYR A 73 -24.78 -3.15 1.35
CA TYR A 73 -25.31 -1.94 0.73
C TYR A 73 -26.25 -2.28 -0.42
N ASN A 74 -27.45 -1.71 -0.42
CA ASN A 74 -28.37 -1.84 -1.55
C ASN A 74 -27.90 -1.01 -2.75
N GLN A 75 -28.33 -1.37 -3.97
CA GLN A 75 -27.94 -0.68 -5.20
C GLN A 75 -28.34 0.81 -5.23
N ASP A 76 -29.42 1.16 -4.54
CA ASP A 76 -29.93 2.55 -4.47
C ASP A 76 -29.20 3.43 -3.44
N GLU A 77 -28.31 2.84 -2.63
CA GLU A 77 -27.53 3.61 -1.65
C GLU A 77 -26.30 4.25 -2.32
N ASP A 78 -26.02 5.51 -2.00
CA ASP A 78 -24.81 6.23 -2.47
C ASP A 78 -23.51 5.46 -2.17
N ALA A 79 -23.50 4.68 -1.07
CA ALA A 79 -22.40 3.80 -0.72
C ALA A 79 -22.10 2.77 -1.82
N SER A 80 -23.11 2.20 -2.46
CA SER A 80 -22.92 1.19 -3.51
C SER A 80 -22.15 1.74 -4.72
N ALA A 81 -22.36 3.02 -5.06
CA ALA A 81 -21.64 3.70 -6.13
C ALA A 81 -20.12 3.83 -5.90
N HIS A 82 -19.66 3.61 -4.67
CA HIS A 82 -18.23 3.64 -4.31
C HIS A 82 -17.58 2.26 -4.28
N LEU A 83 -18.31 1.17 -4.54
CA LEU A 83 -17.74 -0.17 -4.66
C LEU A 83 -16.98 -0.32 -5.99
N PHE A 84 -16.19 -1.39 -6.12
CA PHE A 84 -15.49 -1.69 -7.37
C PHE A 84 -16.50 -2.18 -8.43
N PRO A 85 -16.57 -1.55 -9.62
CA PRO A 85 -17.44 -2.02 -10.69
C PRO A 85 -16.76 -3.19 -11.39
N LEU A 86 -16.99 -4.43 -10.93
CA LEU A 86 -16.34 -5.68 -11.38
C LEU A 86 -16.74 -6.12 -12.80
N GLU A 87 -17.00 -5.17 -13.70
CA GLU A 87 -17.49 -5.37 -15.06
C GLU A 87 -16.36 -5.61 -16.08
N SER A 88 -15.10 -5.46 -15.66
CA SER A 88 -13.94 -5.62 -16.52
C SER A 88 -12.74 -6.20 -15.77
N PHE A 89 -11.84 -6.85 -16.51
CA PHE A 89 -10.57 -7.30 -15.94
C PHE A 89 -9.74 -6.14 -15.37
N SER A 90 -9.86 -4.94 -15.93
CA SER A 90 -9.22 -3.73 -15.38
C SER A 90 -9.69 -3.45 -13.95
N SER A 91 -11.00 -3.51 -13.70
CA SER A 91 -11.59 -3.30 -12.38
C SER A 91 -11.18 -4.39 -11.37
N ILE A 92 -11.09 -5.65 -11.84
CA ILE A 92 -10.56 -6.76 -11.06
C ILE A 92 -9.12 -6.49 -10.63
N LEU A 93 -8.27 -6.04 -11.55
CA LEU A 93 -6.89 -5.67 -11.23
C LEU A 93 -6.80 -4.50 -10.25
N ASP A 94 -7.72 -3.55 -10.31
CA ASP A 94 -7.77 -2.43 -9.35
C ASP A 94 -8.17 -2.90 -7.94
N LEU A 95 -9.11 -3.86 -7.81
CA LEU A 95 -9.40 -4.50 -6.52
C LEU A 95 -8.20 -5.31 -6.00
N ILE A 96 -7.55 -6.10 -6.87
CA ILE A 96 -6.34 -6.85 -6.50
C ILE A 96 -5.22 -5.88 -6.05
N ALA A 97 -5.01 -4.78 -6.76
CA ALA A 97 -4.01 -3.78 -6.40
C ALA A 97 -4.34 -3.10 -5.06
N PHE A 98 -5.63 -2.84 -4.79
CA PHE A 98 -6.05 -2.37 -3.47
C PHE A 98 -5.72 -3.40 -2.38
N CYS A 99 -6.08 -4.68 -2.56
CA CYS A 99 -5.77 -5.72 -1.59
C CYS A 99 -4.27 -5.86 -1.36
N ASN A 100 -3.46 -5.85 -2.43
CA ASN A 100 -2.00 -5.90 -2.33
C ASN A 100 -1.43 -4.66 -1.59
N THR A 101 -2.01 -3.47 -1.82
CA THR A 101 -1.65 -2.26 -1.05
C THR A 101 -1.90 -2.45 0.44
N ILE A 102 -3.03 -3.06 0.81
CA ILE A 102 -3.36 -3.35 2.22
C ILE A 102 -2.43 -4.43 2.79
N ILE A 103 -2.07 -5.45 2.01
CA ILE A 103 -1.10 -6.48 2.43
C ILE A 103 0.27 -5.84 2.70
N PHE A 104 0.70 -4.93 1.85
CA PHE A 104 1.94 -4.16 2.02
C PHE A 104 1.81 -2.94 2.94
N ILE A 105 0.69 -2.75 3.66
CA ILE A 105 0.45 -1.48 4.37
C ILE A 105 1.51 -1.18 5.43
N ASN A 106 2.02 -2.20 6.14
CA ASN A 106 3.14 -2.06 7.06
C ASN A 106 4.45 -1.81 6.29
N VAL A 107 4.69 -2.57 5.22
CA VAL A 107 5.90 -2.46 4.39
C VAL A 107 6.06 -1.05 3.82
N LEU A 108 4.94 -0.37 3.54
CA LEU A 108 4.90 0.98 2.97
C LEU A 108 4.64 2.06 4.03
N ASP A 109 4.78 1.77 5.33
CA ASP A 109 4.71 2.75 6.42
C ASP A 109 6.14 3.13 6.87
N PHE A 110 6.43 4.43 6.91
CA PHE A 110 7.75 4.92 7.32
C PHE A 110 8.05 4.51 8.76
N GLN A 111 7.03 4.48 9.62
CA GLN A 111 7.17 4.14 11.03
C GLN A 111 7.60 2.69 11.26
N THR A 112 7.40 1.79 10.28
CA THR A 112 7.89 0.42 10.33
C THR A 112 9.41 0.35 10.40
N TYR A 113 10.09 1.39 9.90
CA TYR A 113 11.54 1.47 9.79
C TYR A 113 12.13 2.54 10.72
N GLN A 114 11.39 2.94 11.74
CA GLN A 114 11.84 3.93 12.73
C GLN A 114 11.75 3.36 14.14
N TYR A 115 12.62 3.83 15.03
CA TYR A 115 12.57 3.47 16.44
C TYR A 115 11.65 4.43 17.22
N PRO A 116 10.78 3.93 18.12
CA PRO A 116 9.91 4.79 18.91
C PRO A 116 10.73 5.67 19.87
N SER A 117 10.71 6.99 19.68
CA SER A 117 11.42 7.96 20.53
C SER A 117 10.48 9.07 21.02
N ARG A 118 10.72 9.57 22.25
CA ARG A 118 9.92 10.61 22.92
C ARG A 118 10.08 12.01 22.29
N SER A 119 11.13 12.24 21.51
CA SER A 119 11.43 13.52 20.85
C SER A 119 11.76 13.25 19.39
N SER A 120 10.72 13.14 18.55
CA SER A 120 10.77 12.67 17.16
C SER A 120 11.36 11.26 16.98
N ASN A 121 10.75 10.46 16.12
CA ASN A 121 11.21 9.11 15.81
C ASN A 121 12.70 9.15 15.42
N ILE A 122 13.55 8.35 16.08
CA ILE A 122 14.95 8.22 15.70
C ILE A 122 14.99 7.27 14.51
N ASP A 123 15.56 7.72 13.40
CA ASP A 123 15.74 6.88 12.23
C ASP A 123 16.64 5.70 12.57
N ILE A 124 16.28 4.49 12.13
CA ILE A 124 17.08 3.28 12.42
C ILE A 124 18.52 3.43 11.90
N ASP A 125 18.74 4.28 10.89
CA ASP A 125 20.05 4.55 10.29
C ASP A 125 20.97 5.44 11.15
N ASP A 126 20.46 6.08 12.22
CA ASP A 126 21.30 6.70 13.26
C ASP A 126 21.78 5.61 14.25
N ILE A 127 22.37 4.55 13.68
CA ILE A 127 22.78 3.31 14.34
C ILE A 127 23.78 3.60 15.47
N GLU A 128 24.59 4.66 15.36
CA GLU A 128 25.52 5.08 16.40
C GLU A 128 24.82 5.57 17.68
N SER A 129 23.55 5.99 17.58
CA SER A 129 22.71 6.40 18.71
C SER A 129 21.88 5.26 19.33
N LEU A 130 21.79 4.10 18.66
CA LEU A 130 20.98 2.96 19.10
C LEU A 130 21.87 1.94 19.81
N SER A 131 21.58 1.67 21.09
CA SER A 131 22.28 0.63 21.83
C SER A 131 22.04 -0.75 21.22
N TYR A 132 22.96 -1.69 21.47
CA TYR A 132 22.85 -3.08 21.00
C TYR A 132 21.49 -3.72 21.34
N GLU A 133 20.95 -3.43 22.52
CA GLU A 133 19.65 -3.93 22.97
C GLU A 133 18.50 -3.42 22.08
N ARG A 134 18.59 -2.20 21.55
CA ARG A 134 17.57 -1.64 20.66
C ARG A 134 17.57 -2.32 19.31
N LEU A 135 18.73 -2.55 18.72
CA LEU A 135 18.86 -3.32 17.48
C LEU A 135 18.34 -4.75 17.67
N ALA A 136 18.73 -5.42 18.76
CA ALA A 136 18.22 -6.74 19.11
C ALA A 136 16.68 -6.75 19.26
N SER A 137 16.08 -5.70 19.83
CA SER A 137 14.62 -5.60 19.95
C SER A 137 13.91 -5.42 18.61
N ILE A 138 14.49 -4.64 17.69
CA ILE A 138 13.99 -4.50 16.32
C ILE A 138 14.02 -5.88 15.65
N GLU A 139 15.13 -6.61 15.74
CA GLU A 139 15.34 -7.92 15.12
C GLU A 139 14.46 -9.03 15.70
N ALA A 140 14.34 -9.11 17.02
CA ALA A 140 13.60 -10.18 17.69
C ALA A 140 12.09 -9.97 17.67
N TYR A 141 11.62 -8.71 17.75
CA TYR A 141 10.21 -8.41 18.02
C TYR A 141 9.55 -7.49 16.99
N ASP A 142 10.24 -7.16 15.90
CA ASP A 142 9.79 -6.11 14.95
C ASP A 142 9.43 -4.82 15.70
N TYR A 143 10.24 -4.47 16.71
CA TYR A 143 9.97 -3.31 17.57
C TYR A 143 10.26 -2.01 16.80
N ASN A 144 9.21 -1.31 16.40
CA ASN A 144 9.29 -0.11 15.56
C ASN A 144 8.25 0.94 16.01
N ALA A 145 8.26 2.11 15.37
CA ALA A 145 7.46 3.27 15.75
C ALA A 145 5.95 3.15 15.43
N VAL A 146 5.50 2.11 14.73
CA VAL A 146 4.06 1.91 14.47
C VAL A 146 3.34 1.65 15.80
N VAL A 147 2.45 2.56 16.16
CA VAL A 147 1.66 2.49 17.41
C VAL A 147 0.78 1.24 17.44
N ALA A 148 0.58 0.68 18.65
CA ALA A 148 -0.11 -0.59 18.84
C ALA A 148 -1.53 -0.63 18.23
N ILE A 149 -2.28 0.48 18.32
CA ILE A 149 -3.62 0.60 17.73
C ILE A 149 -3.59 0.49 16.21
N ASP A 150 -2.58 1.06 15.55
CA ASP A 150 -2.46 1.01 14.09
C ASP A 150 -1.95 -0.36 13.65
N ARG A 151 -1.08 -1.01 14.42
CA ARG A 151 -0.71 -2.43 14.18
C ARG A 151 -1.93 -3.34 14.17
N GLN A 152 -2.84 -3.18 15.14
CA GLN A 152 -4.08 -3.95 15.19
C GLN A 152 -4.97 -3.66 13.97
N ARG A 153 -5.10 -2.39 13.58
CA ARG A 153 -5.85 -1.99 12.36
C ARG A 153 -5.25 -2.60 11.11
N TYR A 154 -3.92 -2.58 10.98
CA TYR A 154 -3.21 -3.16 9.84
C TYR A 154 -3.38 -4.68 9.79
N GLN A 155 -3.29 -5.38 10.92
CA GLN A 155 -3.56 -6.82 10.99
C GLN A 155 -5.00 -7.14 10.57
N TYR A 156 -5.98 -6.42 11.09
CA TYR A 156 -7.39 -6.62 10.76
C TYR A 156 -7.65 -6.36 9.27
N ALA A 157 -7.19 -5.21 8.75
CA ALA A 157 -7.36 -4.86 7.34
C ALA A 157 -6.69 -5.86 6.40
N ARG A 158 -5.51 -6.39 6.76
CA ARG A 158 -4.87 -7.48 6.00
C ARG A 158 -5.73 -8.72 5.93
N GLY A 159 -6.31 -9.15 7.05
CA GLY A 159 -7.28 -10.25 7.07
C GLY A 159 -8.45 -10.03 6.12
N LEU A 160 -8.99 -8.80 6.09
CA LEU A 160 -10.05 -8.43 5.15
C LEU A 160 -9.59 -8.43 3.69
N ALA A 161 -8.35 -8.01 3.41
CA ALA A 161 -7.79 -8.07 2.06
C ALA A 161 -7.67 -9.50 1.54
N TYR A 162 -7.21 -10.44 2.37
CA TYR A 162 -7.20 -11.86 2.02
C TYR A 162 -8.62 -12.41 1.80
N ALA A 163 -9.57 -12.05 2.66
CA ALA A 163 -10.96 -12.48 2.51
C ALA A 163 -11.62 -11.91 1.24
N LEU A 164 -11.30 -10.66 0.87
CA LEU A 164 -11.74 -10.04 -0.37
C LEU A 164 -11.17 -10.74 -1.60
N LEU A 165 -9.89 -11.14 -1.57
CA LEU A 165 -9.26 -11.89 -2.66
C LEU A 165 -9.87 -13.29 -2.81
N ASP A 166 -10.07 -14.00 -1.71
CA ASP A 166 -10.74 -15.30 -1.69
C ASP A 166 -12.17 -15.21 -2.23
N TRP A 167 -12.93 -14.21 -1.78
CA TRP A 167 -14.27 -13.92 -2.30
C TRP A 167 -14.24 -13.62 -3.80
N LEU A 168 -13.34 -12.74 -4.25
CA LEU A 168 -13.23 -12.33 -5.66
C LEU A 168 -13.06 -13.55 -6.57
N PHE A 169 -12.12 -14.43 -6.25
CA PHE A 169 -11.84 -15.61 -7.07
C PHE A 169 -12.91 -16.70 -7.01
N LYS A 170 -13.87 -16.60 -6.08
CA LYS A 170 -15.08 -17.44 -6.06
C LYS A 170 -16.26 -16.78 -6.76
N ALA A 171 -16.26 -15.46 -6.86
CA ALA A 171 -17.34 -14.67 -7.43
C ALA A 171 -17.23 -14.49 -8.95
N VAL A 172 -16.05 -14.72 -9.54
CA VAL A 172 -15.82 -14.53 -10.98
C VAL A 172 -15.03 -15.69 -11.59
N ASP A 173 -15.37 -16.04 -12.82
CA ASP A 173 -14.55 -16.93 -13.65
C ASP A 173 -13.48 -16.11 -14.37
N ILE A 174 -12.21 -16.47 -14.18
CA ILE A 174 -11.09 -15.90 -14.93
C ILE A 174 -10.80 -16.81 -16.10
N VAL A 175 -10.92 -16.29 -17.32
CA VAL A 175 -10.71 -17.05 -18.56
C VAL A 175 -9.39 -16.67 -19.20
N ASP A 176 -8.54 -17.65 -19.50
CA ASP A 176 -7.34 -17.43 -20.31
C ASP A 176 -7.76 -17.16 -21.76
N VAL A 177 -7.46 -15.96 -22.25
CA VAL A 177 -7.83 -15.51 -23.61
C VAL A 177 -7.20 -16.39 -24.71
N ARG A 178 -6.07 -17.05 -24.44
CA ARG A 178 -5.37 -17.89 -25.43
C ARG A 178 -6.01 -19.27 -25.57
N THR A 179 -6.42 -19.88 -24.46
CA THR A 179 -6.99 -21.26 -24.46
C THR A 179 -8.51 -21.23 -24.47
N GLY A 180 -9.13 -20.14 -24.00
CA GLY A 180 -10.56 -20.04 -23.76
C GLY A 180 -11.02 -20.80 -22.51
N GLU A 181 -10.09 -21.34 -21.73
CA GLU A 181 -10.39 -22.15 -20.55
C GLU A 181 -10.44 -21.29 -19.27
N VAL A 182 -11.28 -21.70 -18.33
CA VAL A 182 -11.32 -21.09 -17.00
C VAL A 182 -10.07 -21.51 -16.22
N VAL A 183 -9.42 -20.54 -15.58
CA VAL A 183 -8.27 -20.78 -14.70
C VAL A 183 -8.77 -21.46 -13.42
N GLU A 184 -8.39 -22.72 -13.20
CA GLU A 184 -8.90 -23.53 -12.08
C GLU A 184 -8.48 -22.99 -10.68
N ASP A 185 -7.25 -22.49 -10.54
CA ASP A 185 -6.73 -21.93 -9.28
C ASP A 185 -6.08 -20.56 -9.52
N PRO A 186 -6.88 -19.49 -9.72
CA PRO A 186 -6.34 -18.16 -9.99
C PRO A 186 -5.62 -17.57 -8.77
N PHE A 187 -5.91 -18.05 -7.55
CA PHE A 187 -5.21 -17.61 -6.36
C PHE A 187 -3.73 -17.99 -6.44
N SER A 188 -3.41 -19.26 -6.67
CA SER A 188 -2.02 -19.71 -6.74
C SER A 188 -1.35 -19.42 -8.08
N THR A 189 -2.09 -19.48 -9.19
CA THR A 189 -1.50 -19.37 -10.53
C THR A 189 -1.38 -17.92 -11.03
N LEU A 190 -2.21 -17.00 -10.54
CA LEU A 190 -2.22 -15.59 -10.96
C LEU A 190 -1.82 -14.67 -9.81
N TRP A 191 -2.54 -14.70 -8.69
CA TRP A 191 -2.36 -13.71 -7.64
C TRP A 191 -1.05 -13.85 -6.87
N ILE A 192 -0.68 -15.06 -6.43
CA ILE A 192 0.59 -15.30 -5.72
C ILE A 192 1.80 -14.84 -6.57
N PRO A 193 1.93 -15.22 -7.87
CA PRO A 193 2.99 -14.70 -8.72
C PRO A 193 2.94 -13.17 -8.86
N TYR A 194 1.75 -12.59 -8.98
CA TYR A 194 1.60 -11.15 -9.16
C TYR A 194 2.07 -10.35 -7.94
N ILE A 195 1.63 -10.71 -6.73
CA ILE A 195 2.08 -10.03 -5.51
C ILE A 195 3.58 -10.27 -5.25
N SER A 196 4.09 -11.46 -5.59
CA SER A 196 5.52 -11.78 -5.50
C SER A 196 6.37 -10.93 -6.46
N GLN A 197 5.87 -10.68 -7.68
CA GLN A 197 6.52 -9.77 -8.62
C GLN A 197 6.53 -8.33 -8.10
N GLN A 198 5.47 -7.87 -7.47
CA GLN A 198 5.42 -6.53 -6.85
C GLN A 198 6.42 -6.40 -5.69
N ALA A 199 6.48 -7.41 -4.81
CA ALA A 199 7.49 -7.50 -3.75
C ALA A 199 8.93 -7.47 -4.30
N SER A 200 9.21 -8.28 -5.33
CA SER A 200 10.51 -8.30 -6.01
C SER A 200 10.84 -6.97 -6.68
N ALA A 201 9.86 -6.34 -7.33
CA ALA A 201 10.02 -5.02 -7.93
C ALA A 201 10.35 -3.95 -6.87
N LEU A 202 9.70 -4.00 -5.70
CA LEU A 202 9.96 -3.08 -4.60
C LEU A 202 11.39 -3.21 -4.07
N LEU A 203 11.88 -4.43 -3.88
CA LEU A 203 13.27 -4.71 -3.49
C LEU A 203 14.29 -4.25 -4.54
N ASN A 204 14.02 -4.56 -5.81
CA ASN A 204 14.88 -4.13 -6.91
C ASN A 204 14.94 -2.61 -7.02
N TYR A 205 13.81 -1.95 -6.83
CA TYR A 205 13.73 -0.50 -6.86
C TYR A 205 14.52 0.12 -5.71
N LYS A 206 14.35 -0.38 -4.48
CA LYS A 206 15.14 0.09 -3.33
C LYS A 206 16.64 -0.05 -3.57
N ARG A 207 17.08 -1.21 -4.05
CA ARG A 207 18.49 -1.47 -4.40
C ARG A 207 19.03 -0.47 -5.41
N LEU A 208 18.25 -0.14 -6.45
CA LEU A 208 18.64 0.84 -7.45
C LEU A 208 18.68 2.27 -6.90
N ALA A 209 17.74 2.63 -6.02
CA ALA A 209 17.69 3.93 -5.36
C ALA A 209 18.92 4.13 -4.45
N GLU A 210 19.26 3.14 -3.62
CA GLU A 210 20.45 3.17 -2.76
C GLU A 210 21.75 3.27 -3.57
N LYS A 211 21.87 2.50 -4.67
CA LYS A 211 23.04 2.60 -5.58
C LYS A 211 23.20 4.02 -6.15
N LYS A 212 22.09 4.72 -6.38
CA LYS A 212 22.06 6.11 -6.86
C LYS A 212 22.13 7.15 -5.74
N LYS A 213 22.26 6.73 -4.48
CA LYS A 213 22.24 7.60 -3.30
C LYS A 213 20.98 8.46 -3.22
N LEU A 214 19.85 7.90 -3.65
CA LEU A 214 18.55 8.55 -3.51
C LEU A 214 17.96 8.16 -2.16
N GLU A 215 17.59 9.17 -1.37
CA GLU A 215 16.93 8.99 -0.08
C GLU A 215 15.48 8.54 -0.26
N GLY A 216 15.00 7.75 0.69
CA GLY A 216 13.65 7.17 0.69
C GLY A 216 12.98 7.31 2.05
N ALA A 217 12.08 6.38 2.38
CA ALA A 217 11.56 6.26 3.73
C ALA A 217 12.72 6.20 4.75
N PRO A 218 12.71 7.03 5.80
CA PRO A 218 13.79 7.08 6.78
C PRO A 218 13.99 5.74 7.49
N GLY A 219 15.24 5.32 7.70
CA GLY A 219 15.60 4.05 8.34
C GLY A 219 15.30 2.80 7.50
N CYS A 220 14.68 2.94 6.33
CA CYS A 220 14.41 1.83 5.43
C CYS A 220 15.64 1.56 4.58
N THR A 221 16.45 0.58 4.96
CA THR A 221 17.53 0.03 4.12
C THR A 221 17.04 -1.18 3.32
N LEU A 222 17.76 -1.58 2.27
CA LEU A 222 17.44 -2.81 1.52
C LEU A 222 17.34 -4.06 2.42
N PRO A 223 18.25 -4.31 3.39
CA PRO A 223 18.08 -5.39 4.36
C PRO A 223 16.80 -5.30 5.19
N PHE A 224 16.47 -4.12 5.72
CA PHE A 224 15.25 -3.95 6.53
C PHE A 224 13.99 -4.09 5.69
N LEU A 225 13.97 -3.56 4.46
CA LEU A 225 12.85 -3.76 3.53
C LEU A 225 12.65 -5.24 3.21
N LYS A 226 13.74 -5.97 2.92
CA LYS A 226 13.71 -7.41 2.64
C LYS A 226 13.16 -8.22 3.81
N ARG A 227 13.37 -7.77 5.05
CA ARG A 227 12.83 -8.45 6.22
C ARG A 227 11.31 -8.31 6.36
N GLN A 228 10.72 -7.24 5.82
CA GLN A 228 9.29 -6.95 5.93
C GLN A 228 8.44 -7.58 4.81
N ILE A 229 9.08 -8.08 3.75
CA ILE A 229 8.47 -8.70 2.57
C ILE A 229 8.57 -10.22 2.69
#